data_AF-A0A8T3ZRU5-F1
#
_entry.id   AF-A0A8T3ZRU5-F1
#
_cell.length_a   1.000
_cell.length_b   1.000
_cell.length_c   1.000
_cell.angle_alpha   90.00
_cell.angle_beta   90.00
_cell.angle_gamma   90.00
#
_symmetry.space_group_name_H-M   'P 1'
#
loop_
_entity.id
_entity.type
_entity.pdbx_description
1 polymer ?
#
loop_
_entity_poly.entity_id
_entity_poly.type
_entity_poly.pdbx_seq_one_letter_code
_entity_poly.pdbx_strand_id
1 'polypeptide(L)'
;MRLVYVASLMLIGVLVGMSAQNANAQLGVNKAFTLEGNGYAISGSSVLPTTIDLQFTINQKGTATEFVLQNGLLDINGVELTASDLSGTLLKNGQYFRIASSVSDSDDKEFSLKAFGTLVGKAQTNSVYSLAGTLTDSTGKATKLVYTIKVLEFKTTVKPTDASKKSEVTVRILKGSANPEEQTYKERTGEFFLKYFSEDRISITAGGTVTFVNEDVVSHSLKSGIAHTVSRHKVFTEDGKISSGDILPGKSWGVTFKEPGFYRIFDEKYQWMDTTIFVTQDSSSKTLGSGNPRN
;
A
#
# COMPACT_ATOMS: atom_id res chain seq x y z
N MET A 1 12.49 -49.30 -31.54
CA MET A 1 11.82 -47.96 -31.62
C MET A 1 10.88 -47.62 -30.45
N ARG A 2 10.64 -48.48 -29.44
CA ARG A 2 9.77 -48.16 -28.28
C ARG A 2 10.50 -47.52 -27.08
N LEU A 3 11.83 -47.65 -26.97
CA LEU A 3 12.58 -47.10 -25.83
C LEU A 3 12.84 -45.59 -25.92
N VAL A 4 12.88 -45.02 -27.13
CA VAL A 4 13.21 -43.60 -27.34
C VAL A 4 12.07 -42.69 -26.88
N TYR A 5 10.81 -43.14 -26.95
CA TYR A 5 9.66 -42.34 -26.53
C TYR A 5 9.50 -42.22 -24.99
N VAL A 6 9.97 -43.21 -24.23
CA VAL A 6 9.86 -43.21 -22.76
C VAL A 6 10.89 -42.26 -22.13
N ALA A 7 12.09 -42.16 -22.72
CA ALA A 7 13.11 -41.22 -22.28
C ALA A 7 12.71 -39.75 -22.53
N SER A 8 12.03 -39.47 -23.65
CA SER A 8 11.56 -38.11 -23.98
C SER A 8 10.44 -37.62 -23.06
N LEU A 9 9.51 -38.49 -22.64
CA LEU A 9 8.44 -38.12 -21.69
C LEU A 9 8.97 -37.93 -20.26
N MET A 10 9.95 -38.72 -19.83
CA MET A 10 10.63 -38.51 -18.54
C MET A 10 11.40 -37.19 -18.51
N LEU A 11 12.06 -36.80 -19.61
CA LEU A 11 12.81 -35.54 -19.67
C LEU A 11 11.89 -34.31 -19.68
N ILE A 12 10.72 -34.37 -20.32
CA ILE A 12 9.70 -33.31 -20.25
C ILE A 12 9.08 -33.24 -18.84
N GLY A 13 8.84 -34.37 -18.18
CA GLY A 13 8.34 -34.40 -16.79
C GLY A 13 9.33 -33.81 -15.78
N VAL A 14 10.64 -34.02 -15.98
CA VAL A 14 11.69 -33.44 -15.13
C VAL A 14 11.90 -31.94 -15.42
N LEU A 15 11.75 -31.49 -16.67
CA LEU A 15 11.82 -30.06 -17.03
C LEU A 15 10.63 -29.25 -16.50
N VAL A 16 9.42 -29.82 -16.43
CA VAL A 16 8.26 -29.16 -15.78
C VAL A 16 8.39 -29.15 -14.25
N GLY A 17 9.16 -30.08 -13.66
CA GLY A 17 9.41 -30.13 -12.23
C GLY A 17 10.41 -29.09 -11.69
N MET A 18 11.23 -28.47 -12.54
CA MET A 18 12.34 -27.59 -12.11
C MET A 18 12.09 -26.08 -12.25
N SER A 19 10.91 -25.64 -12.69
CA SER A 19 10.60 -24.19 -12.78
C SER A 19 9.41 -23.72 -11.96
N ALA A 20 8.80 -24.56 -11.12
CA ALA A 20 7.90 -24.09 -10.08
C ALA A 20 8.73 -23.70 -8.83
N GLN A 21 9.56 -22.66 -8.94
CA GLN A 21 9.88 -21.90 -7.73
C GLN A 21 8.54 -21.34 -7.24
N ASN A 22 7.95 -22.00 -6.24
CA ASN A 22 6.78 -21.46 -5.55
C ASN A 22 7.12 -20.04 -5.12
N ALA A 23 6.55 -19.06 -5.81
CA ALA A 23 6.75 -17.67 -5.48
C ALA A 23 6.05 -17.43 -4.14
N ASN A 24 6.82 -17.32 -3.07
CA ASN A 24 6.29 -16.81 -1.80
C ASN A 24 6.18 -15.29 -1.92
N ALA A 25 5.11 -14.72 -1.38
CA ALA A 25 5.00 -13.26 -1.35
C ALA A 25 5.97 -12.67 -0.33
N GLN A 26 6.43 -11.46 -0.58
CA GLN A 26 7.28 -10.73 0.35
C GLN A 26 6.43 -9.99 1.38
N LEU A 27 5.62 -10.74 2.12
CA LEU A 27 4.71 -10.22 3.15
C LEU A 27 5.16 -10.74 4.53
N GLY A 28 5.60 -9.82 5.39
CA GLY A 28 5.89 -10.09 6.80
C GLY A 28 4.67 -9.89 7.72
N VAL A 29 4.70 -10.51 8.90
CA VAL A 29 3.74 -10.24 9.98
C VAL A 29 4.21 -9.11 10.88
N ASN A 30 3.24 -8.44 11.48
CA ASN A 30 3.34 -7.21 12.26
C ASN A 30 4.04 -6.10 11.46
N LYS A 31 3.67 -6.01 10.18
CA LYS A 31 4.12 -4.98 9.25
C LYS A 31 2.93 -4.33 8.57
N ALA A 32 3.08 -3.08 8.17
CA ALA A 32 2.12 -2.36 7.36
C ALA A 32 2.45 -2.45 5.88
N PHE A 33 1.39 -2.41 5.07
CA PHE A 33 1.44 -2.48 3.63
C PHE A 33 0.43 -1.52 3.02
N THR A 34 0.76 -1.01 1.84
CA THR A 34 -0.20 -0.39 0.93
C THR A 34 -0.47 -1.35 -0.23
N LEU A 35 -1.72 -1.48 -0.64
CA LEU A 35 -2.12 -2.11 -1.89
C LEU A 35 -2.66 -1.02 -2.80
N GLU A 36 -2.02 -0.85 -3.95
CA GLU A 36 -2.40 0.15 -4.95
C GLU A 36 -2.59 -0.51 -6.31
N GLY A 37 -3.59 -0.09 -7.07
CA GLY A 37 -3.70 -0.55 -8.44
C GLY A 37 -4.78 0.12 -9.27
N ASN A 38 -4.75 -0.25 -10.54
CA ASN A 38 -5.67 0.23 -11.56
C ASN A 38 -6.34 -0.98 -12.21
N GLY A 39 -7.56 -0.80 -12.68
CA GLY A 39 -8.37 -1.89 -13.18
C GLY A 39 -9.64 -1.42 -13.88
N TYR A 40 -10.56 -2.38 -13.99
CA TYR A 40 -11.86 -2.19 -14.62
C TYR A 40 -12.99 -2.74 -13.74
N ALA A 41 -14.06 -1.97 -13.63
CA ALA A 41 -15.33 -2.35 -13.06
C ALA A 41 -16.31 -2.67 -14.18
N ILE A 42 -16.97 -3.82 -14.11
CA ILE A 42 -17.84 -4.35 -15.15
C ILE A 42 -19.24 -4.52 -14.56
N SER A 43 -20.19 -3.75 -15.06
CA SER A 43 -21.59 -3.79 -14.61
C SER A 43 -22.52 -3.79 -15.82
N GLY A 44 -23.26 -4.89 -16.01
CA GLY A 44 -24.05 -5.10 -17.22
C GLY A 44 -23.17 -5.07 -18.48
N SER A 45 -23.48 -4.16 -19.41
CA SER A 45 -22.72 -3.93 -20.64
C SER A 45 -21.66 -2.83 -20.53
N SER A 46 -21.48 -2.22 -19.36
CA SER A 46 -20.54 -1.13 -19.15
C SER A 46 -19.22 -1.62 -18.55
N VAL A 47 -18.11 -1.09 -19.08
CA VAL A 47 -16.76 -1.27 -18.53
C VAL A 47 -16.23 0.10 -18.14
N LEU A 48 -15.97 0.27 -16.85
CA LEU A 48 -15.59 1.54 -16.24
C LEU A 48 -14.17 1.45 -15.68
N PRO A 49 -13.32 2.48 -15.83
CA PRO A 49 -12.02 2.51 -15.18
C PRO A 49 -12.20 2.57 -13.66
N THR A 50 -11.28 1.95 -12.93
CA THR A 50 -11.30 1.97 -11.48
C THR A 50 -9.90 1.92 -10.88
N THR A 51 -9.73 2.56 -9.72
CA THR A 51 -8.48 2.55 -8.96
C THR A 51 -8.74 2.15 -7.52
N ILE A 52 -7.75 1.52 -6.89
CA ILE A 52 -7.83 1.06 -5.50
C ILE A 52 -6.56 1.45 -4.74
N ASP A 53 -6.70 1.96 -3.52
CA ASP A 53 -5.63 2.31 -2.57
C ASP A 53 -6.07 1.85 -1.17
N LEU A 54 -5.44 0.79 -0.65
CA LEU A 54 -5.76 0.21 0.67
C LEU A 54 -4.53 0.19 1.57
N GLN A 55 -4.71 0.57 2.83
CA GLN A 55 -3.65 0.53 3.86
C GLN A 55 -4.03 -0.47 4.95
N PHE A 56 -3.20 -1.50 5.11
CA PHE A 56 -3.48 -2.60 6.02
C PHE A 56 -2.23 -3.07 6.76
N THR A 57 -2.47 -3.72 7.90
CA THR A 57 -1.45 -4.44 8.65
C THR A 57 -1.70 -5.93 8.53
N ILE A 58 -0.62 -6.71 8.56
CA ILE A 58 -0.71 -8.17 8.56
C ILE A 58 -0.35 -8.64 9.96
N ASN A 59 -1.30 -9.26 10.66
CA ASN A 59 -1.07 -9.78 12.00
C ASN A 59 -1.17 -11.31 11.99
N GLN A 60 -0.39 -11.97 12.86
CA GLN A 60 -0.48 -13.42 13.03
C GLN A 60 -1.33 -13.75 14.25
N LYS A 61 -2.40 -14.52 14.04
CA LYS A 61 -3.25 -15.06 15.11
C LYS A 61 -3.23 -16.59 15.04
N GLY A 62 -2.36 -17.21 15.84
CA GLY A 62 -2.11 -18.65 15.78
C GLY A 62 -1.46 -19.05 14.44
N THR A 63 -2.12 -19.93 13.68
CA THR A 63 -1.67 -20.36 12.34
C THR A 63 -2.25 -19.50 11.21
N ALA A 64 -3.24 -18.65 11.49
CA ALA A 64 -3.84 -17.76 10.52
C ALA A 64 -3.11 -16.42 10.46
N THR A 65 -3.02 -15.86 9.25
CA THR A 65 -2.53 -14.50 9.01
C THR A 65 -3.70 -13.65 8.54
N GLU A 66 -4.07 -12.69 9.38
CA GLU A 66 -5.23 -11.82 9.19
C GLU A 66 -4.76 -10.43 8.76
N PHE A 67 -5.55 -9.79 7.90
CA PHE A 67 -5.42 -8.36 7.61
C PHE A 67 -6.34 -7.56 8.51
N VAL A 68 -5.80 -6.46 9.02
CA VAL A 68 -6.60 -5.39 9.61
C VAL A 68 -6.37 -4.15 8.76
N LEU A 69 -7.41 -3.73 8.03
CA LEU A 69 -7.40 -2.44 7.34
C LEU A 69 -7.57 -1.33 8.34
N GLN A 70 -6.90 -0.22 8.07
CA GLN A 70 -7.19 1.02 8.78
C GLN A 70 -7.81 2.08 7.88
N ASN A 71 -7.50 2.08 6.58
CA ASN A 71 -8.11 2.98 5.61
C ASN A 71 -8.08 2.40 4.19
N GLY A 72 -9.08 2.69 3.38
CA GLY A 72 -9.13 2.22 2.00
C GLY A 72 -10.05 3.02 1.10
N LEU A 73 -9.59 3.28 -0.12
CA LEU A 73 -10.28 4.03 -1.14
C LEU A 73 -10.44 3.19 -2.40
N LEU A 74 -11.64 3.24 -2.98
CA LEU A 74 -11.97 2.67 -4.26
C LEU A 74 -12.65 3.75 -5.12
N ASP A 75 -12.09 4.07 -6.28
CA ASP A 75 -12.73 4.96 -7.26
C ASP A 75 -13.25 4.12 -8.42
N ILE A 76 -14.52 4.30 -8.80
CA ILE A 76 -15.10 3.72 -10.01
C ILE A 76 -15.59 4.87 -10.89
N ASN A 77 -14.81 5.19 -11.93
CA ASN A 77 -15.12 6.23 -12.89
C ASN A 77 -15.45 7.60 -12.23
N GLY A 78 -14.66 8.00 -11.23
CA GLY A 78 -14.87 9.25 -10.50
C GLY A 78 -15.88 9.17 -9.36
N VAL A 79 -16.48 8.00 -9.10
CA VAL A 79 -17.30 7.75 -7.92
C VAL A 79 -16.44 7.10 -6.85
N GLU A 80 -16.27 7.80 -5.75
CA GLU A 80 -15.48 7.35 -4.61
C GLU A 80 -16.29 6.46 -3.67
N LEU A 81 -15.65 5.39 -3.23
CA LEU A 81 -16.14 4.45 -2.24
C LEU A 81 -15.09 4.32 -1.13
N THR A 82 -15.50 4.59 0.11
CA THR A 82 -14.65 4.45 1.30
C THR A 82 -14.82 3.07 1.90
N ALA A 83 -13.72 2.34 2.06
CA ALA A 83 -13.72 1.02 2.65
C ALA A 83 -13.71 1.08 4.19
N SER A 84 -14.62 0.35 4.80
CA SER A 84 -14.73 0.12 6.24
C SER A 84 -14.74 -1.38 6.55
N ASP A 85 -14.40 -1.73 7.79
CA ASP A 85 -14.46 -3.11 8.31
C ASP A 85 -13.72 -4.16 7.45
N LEU A 86 -12.64 -3.75 6.77
CA LEU A 86 -11.96 -4.69 5.89
C LEU A 86 -11.19 -5.74 6.68
N SER A 87 -11.50 -6.97 6.30
CA SER A 87 -10.87 -8.18 6.75
C SER A 87 -10.21 -8.87 5.56
N GLY A 88 -9.18 -9.65 5.85
CA GLY A 88 -8.59 -10.47 4.83
C GLY A 88 -7.71 -11.56 5.38
N THR A 89 -7.36 -12.49 4.50
CA THR A 89 -6.55 -13.67 4.85
C THR A 89 -5.48 -13.91 3.80
N LEU A 90 -4.28 -14.25 4.25
CA LEU A 90 -3.21 -14.76 3.39
C LEU A 90 -3.27 -16.28 3.32
N LEU A 91 -3.11 -16.82 2.12
CA LEU A 91 -3.09 -18.25 1.87
C LEU A 91 -1.80 -18.64 1.15
N LYS A 92 -1.32 -19.86 1.42
CA LYS A 92 -0.11 -20.45 0.83
C LYS A 92 1.08 -19.47 0.82
N ASN A 93 1.49 -19.00 2.00
CA ASN A 93 2.61 -18.07 2.17
C ASN A 93 2.49 -16.79 1.31
N GLY A 94 1.24 -16.30 1.21
CA GLY A 94 0.90 -15.07 0.51
C GLY A 94 0.82 -15.17 -1.01
N GLN A 95 0.89 -16.37 -1.60
CA GLN A 95 0.55 -16.56 -3.02
C GLN A 95 -0.86 -16.08 -3.36
N TYR A 96 -1.76 -16.17 -2.39
CA TYR A 96 -3.12 -15.67 -2.53
C TYR A 96 -3.50 -14.86 -1.32
N PHE A 97 -4.38 -13.91 -1.52
CA PHE A 97 -5.10 -13.31 -0.41
C PHE A 97 -6.56 -13.08 -0.76
N ARG A 98 -7.39 -13.06 0.28
CA ARG A 98 -8.81 -12.73 0.20
C ARG A 98 -9.03 -11.42 0.93
N ILE A 99 -9.87 -10.57 0.34
CA ILE A 99 -10.34 -9.33 0.94
C ILE A 99 -11.86 -9.40 1.04
N ALA A 100 -12.39 -8.96 2.17
CA ALA A 100 -13.80 -8.64 2.35
C ALA A 100 -13.90 -7.29 3.07
N SER A 101 -14.77 -6.41 2.60
CA SER A 101 -14.96 -5.06 3.17
C SER A 101 -16.41 -4.63 3.04
N SER A 102 -16.84 -3.81 3.98
CA SER A 102 -17.94 -2.88 3.76
C SER A 102 -17.38 -1.67 3.00
N VAL A 103 -18.16 -1.07 2.12
CA VAL A 103 -17.78 0.11 1.34
C VAL A 103 -18.98 1.03 1.23
N SER A 104 -18.79 2.33 1.38
CA SER A 104 -19.87 3.31 1.20
C SER A 104 -19.47 4.44 0.25
N ASP A 105 -20.43 4.96 -0.50
CA ASP A 105 -20.25 6.21 -1.25
C ASP A 105 -20.48 7.44 -0.36
N SER A 106 -20.41 8.63 -0.97
CA SER A 106 -20.65 9.92 -0.27
C SER A 106 -22.08 10.10 0.22
N ASP A 107 -23.03 9.32 -0.28
CA ASP A 107 -24.44 9.36 0.10
C ASP A 107 -24.77 8.27 1.15
N ASP A 108 -23.74 7.71 1.79
CA ASP A 108 -23.81 6.59 2.74
C ASP A 108 -24.48 5.32 2.17
N LYS A 109 -24.49 5.17 0.85
CA LYS A 109 -24.99 3.94 0.23
C LYS A 109 -23.98 2.82 0.41
N GLU A 110 -24.41 1.76 1.07
CA GLU A 110 -23.54 0.63 1.39
C GLU A 110 -23.42 -0.40 0.27
N PHE A 111 -22.22 -0.98 0.19
CA PHE A 111 -21.82 -2.04 -0.69
C PHE A 111 -20.95 -3.07 0.07
N SER A 112 -20.99 -4.32 -0.37
CA SER A 112 -20.06 -5.36 0.08
C SER A 112 -19.02 -5.65 -1.00
N LEU A 113 -17.75 -5.43 -0.67
CA LEU A 113 -16.61 -5.82 -1.49
C LEU A 113 -16.12 -7.21 -1.07
N LYS A 114 -15.94 -8.09 -2.05
CA LYS A 114 -15.21 -9.35 -1.89
C LYS A 114 -14.22 -9.50 -3.03
N ALA A 115 -12.95 -9.78 -2.73
CA ALA A 115 -11.92 -9.93 -3.74
C ALA A 115 -10.93 -11.05 -3.42
N PHE A 116 -10.33 -11.58 -4.48
CA PHE A 116 -9.32 -12.62 -4.45
C PHE A 116 -8.11 -12.18 -5.28
N GLY A 117 -6.97 -12.07 -4.62
CA GLY A 117 -5.68 -11.75 -5.24
C GLY A 117 -4.87 -13.02 -5.49
N THR A 118 -4.21 -13.09 -6.66
CA THR A 118 -3.22 -14.12 -7.01
C THR A 118 -1.89 -13.46 -7.34
N LEU A 119 -0.80 -13.92 -6.72
CA LEU A 119 0.55 -13.41 -6.96
C LEU A 119 0.95 -13.72 -8.41
N VAL A 120 1.33 -12.69 -9.16
CA VAL A 120 1.76 -12.79 -10.57
C VAL A 120 3.20 -12.34 -10.79
N GLY A 121 3.81 -11.63 -9.82
CA GLY A 121 5.18 -11.18 -9.92
C GLY A 121 5.75 -10.66 -8.60
N LYS A 122 7.08 -10.51 -8.56
CA LYS A 122 7.81 -9.95 -7.42
C LYS A 122 8.87 -8.96 -7.90
N ALA A 123 9.11 -7.95 -7.08
CA ALA A 123 10.29 -7.08 -7.12
C ALA A 123 11.02 -7.19 -5.76
N GLN A 124 12.14 -6.49 -5.58
CA GLN A 124 12.93 -6.57 -4.35
C GLN A 124 12.17 -6.11 -3.08
N THR A 125 11.15 -5.26 -3.24
CA THR A 125 10.38 -4.67 -2.13
C THR A 125 8.87 -4.77 -2.31
N ASN A 126 8.40 -5.32 -3.44
CA ASN A 126 6.99 -5.24 -3.85
C ASN A 126 6.51 -6.61 -4.35
N SER A 127 5.25 -6.94 -4.07
CA SER A 127 4.58 -8.12 -4.64
C SER A 127 3.47 -7.64 -5.59
N VAL A 128 3.39 -8.22 -6.79
CA VAL A 128 2.38 -7.86 -7.80
C VAL A 128 1.33 -8.94 -7.86
N TYR A 129 0.06 -8.57 -7.77
CA TYR A 129 -1.06 -9.49 -7.84
C TYR A 129 -2.02 -9.11 -8.96
N SER A 130 -2.64 -10.13 -9.54
CA SER A 130 -3.91 -9.97 -10.25
C SER A 130 -5.03 -10.14 -9.24
N LEU A 131 -5.96 -9.19 -9.18
CA LEU A 131 -7.06 -9.20 -8.23
C LEU A 131 -8.39 -9.19 -8.97
N ALA A 132 -9.25 -10.14 -8.65
CA ALA A 132 -10.62 -10.20 -9.15
C ALA A 132 -11.59 -10.14 -7.98
N GLY A 133 -12.69 -9.41 -8.12
CA GLY A 133 -13.65 -9.24 -7.05
C GLY A 133 -15.05 -8.87 -7.53
N THR A 134 -15.92 -8.65 -6.55
CA THR A 134 -17.29 -8.20 -6.73
C THR A 134 -17.60 -7.14 -5.70
N LEU A 135 -18.22 -6.07 -6.16
CA LEU A 135 -18.90 -5.07 -5.35
C LEU A 135 -20.41 -5.33 -5.47
N THR A 136 -21.08 -5.62 -4.36
CA THR A 136 -22.51 -5.95 -4.34
C THR A 136 -23.27 -4.88 -3.57
N ASP A 137 -24.31 -4.30 -4.17
CA ASP A 137 -25.17 -3.34 -3.48
C ASP A 137 -26.22 -4.01 -2.58
N SER A 138 -26.96 -3.22 -1.81
CA SER A 138 -28.02 -3.70 -0.91
C SER A 138 -29.17 -4.44 -1.60
N THR A 139 -29.31 -4.30 -2.93
CA THR A 139 -30.31 -5.02 -3.73
C THR A 139 -29.79 -6.37 -4.26
N GLY A 140 -28.51 -6.69 -4.02
CA GLY A 140 -27.86 -7.90 -4.51
C GLY A 140 -27.28 -7.77 -5.92
N LYS A 141 -27.32 -6.59 -6.54
CA LYS A 141 -26.72 -6.37 -7.86
C LYS A 141 -25.20 -6.31 -7.71
N ALA A 142 -24.51 -7.13 -8.49
CA ALA A 142 -23.05 -7.26 -8.44
C ALA A 142 -22.36 -6.55 -9.62
N THR A 143 -21.36 -5.73 -9.31
CA THR A 143 -20.37 -5.20 -10.25
C THR A 143 -19.09 -5.99 -10.10
N LYS A 144 -18.59 -6.58 -11.19
CA LYS A 144 -17.33 -7.34 -11.17
C LYS A 144 -16.15 -6.38 -11.25
N LEU A 145 -15.08 -6.69 -10.54
CA LEU A 145 -13.87 -5.88 -10.50
C LEU A 145 -12.67 -6.72 -10.93
N VAL A 146 -11.78 -6.14 -11.72
CA VAL A 146 -10.51 -6.76 -12.12
C VAL A 146 -9.40 -5.72 -12.05
N TYR A 147 -8.33 -6.01 -11.32
CA TYR A 147 -7.19 -5.12 -11.14
C TYR A 147 -5.86 -5.84 -11.37
N THR A 148 -4.86 -5.05 -11.76
CA THR A 148 -3.47 -5.37 -11.44
C THR A 148 -3.03 -4.45 -10.32
N ILE A 149 -2.57 -5.04 -9.22
CA ILE A 149 -2.23 -4.34 -8.00
C ILE A 149 -0.77 -4.60 -7.61
N LYS A 150 -0.18 -3.63 -6.92
CA LYS A 150 1.09 -3.75 -6.22
C LYS A 150 0.82 -3.71 -4.73
N VAL A 151 1.44 -4.61 -4.00
CA VAL A 151 1.48 -4.61 -2.54
C VAL A 151 2.88 -4.22 -2.11
N LEU A 152 2.96 -3.16 -1.32
CA LEU A 152 4.17 -2.42 -0.97
C LEU A 152 4.31 -2.40 0.54
N GLU A 153 5.43 -2.91 1.07
CA GLU A 153 5.74 -2.82 2.51
C GLU A 153 6.08 -1.37 2.90
N PHE A 154 5.68 -0.96 4.10
CA PHE A 154 6.18 0.28 4.71
C PHE A 154 7.61 0.06 5.19
N LYS A 155 8.52 0.98 4.86
CA LYS A 155 9.90 0.88 5.32
C LYS A 155 9.97 1.27 6.78
N THR A 156 10.45 0.36 7.62
CA THR A 156 10.87 0.72 8.99
C THR A 156 12.17 1.50 8.91
N THR A 157 12.13 2.80 9.17
CA THR A 157 13.31 3.67 9.03
C THR A 157 14.22 3.65 10.27
N VAL A 158 13.85 2.91 11.33
CA VAL A 158 14.67 2.81 12.55
C VAL A 158 14.72 1.36 13.05
N LYS A 159 15.92 0.79 13.13
CA LYS A 159 16.20 -0.30 14.07
C LYS A 159 16.46 0.36 15.43
N PRO A 160 15.62 0.17 16.46
CA PRO A 160 16.00 0.54 17.81
C PRO A 160 17.12 -0.41 18.21
N THR A 161 18.36 0.05 18.19
CA THR A 161 19.47 -0.70 18.79
C THR A 161 19.37 -0.68 20.32
N ASP A 162 18.58 0.25 20.87
CA ASP A 162 18.24 0.36 22.30
C ASP A 162 16.74 0.64 22.46
N ALA A 163 16.07 -0.10 23.35
CA ALA A 163 14.66 0.08 23.71
C ALA A 163 14.35 1.43 24.40
N SER A 164 15.34 2.32 24.56
CA SER A 164 15.19 3.62 25.24
C SER A 164 15.36 4.84 24.33
N LYS A 165 15.65 4.68 23.03
CA LYS A 165 15.74 5.81 22.08
C LYS A 165 14.50 5.86 21.20
N LYS A 166 13.77 6.98 21.27
CA LYS A 166 12.65 7.30 20.37
C LYS A 166 13.14 7.27 18.92
N SER A 167 12.37 6.67 18.02
CA SER A 167 12.68 6.64 16.59
C SER A 167 12.65 8.07 16.03
N GLU A 168 13.78 8.56 15.53
CA GLU A 168 13.87 9.84 14.83
C GLU A 168 14.11 9.59 13.34
N VAL A 169 13.17 10.04 12.50
CA VAL A 169 13.21 9.85 11.05
C VAL A 169 13.28 11.21 10.39
N THR A 170 14.19 11.38 9.43
CA THR A 170 14.26 12.58 8.60
C THR A 170 13.65 12.30 7.23
N VAL A 171 12.70 13.14 6.83
CA VAL A 171 12.07 13.13 5.50
C VAL A 171 12.41 14.44 4.82
N ARG A 172 12.88 14.40 3.58
CA ARG A 172 13.17 15.60 2.80
C ARG A 172 12.01 15.88 1.87
N ILE A 173 11.49 17.11 1.86
CA ILE A 173 10.68 17.63 0.77
C ILE A 173 11.66 18.01 -0.32
N LEU A 174 11.56 17.34 -1.46
CA LEU A 174 12.64 17.36 -2.43
C LEU A 174 12.55 18.56 -3.35
N LYS A 175 13.69 19.00 -3.88
CA LYS A 175 13.76 20.18 -4.72
C LYS A 175 12.89 20.05 -5.97
N GLY A 176 12.03 21.03 -6.23
CA GLY A 176 11.08 21.03 -7.35
C GLY A 176 9.78 20.26 -7.08
N SER A 177 9.51 19.85 -5.85
CA SER A 177 8.27 19.13 -5.51
C SER A 177 7.01 19.96 -5.74
N ALA A 178 7.14 21.29 -5.65
CA ALA A 178 6.07 22.23 -5.99
C ALA A 178 5.78 22.34 -7.50
N ASN A 179 6.61 21.79 -8.38
CA ASN A 179 6.47 21.90 -9.83
C ASN A 179 6.58 20.53 -10.52
N PRO A 180 5.52 19.70 -10.52
CA PRO A 180 5.57 18.34 -11.10
C PRO A 180 5.80 18.32 -12.62
N GLU A 181 5.51 19.43 -13.31
CA GLU A 181 5.70 19.56 -14.76
C GLU A 181 7.15 19.89 -15.16
N GLU A 182 7.93 20.46 -14.25
CA GLU A 182 9.34 20.75 -14.48
C GLU A 182 10.14 19.45 -14.33
N GLN A 183 10.48 18.82 -15.46
CA GLN A 183 11.11 17.50 -15.54
C GLN A 183 12.48 17.36 -14.85
N THR A 184 12.98 18.39 -14.18
CA THR A 184 14.26 18.43 -13.46
C THR A 184 14.33 17.49 -12.26
N TYR A 185 13.20 16.98 -11.77
CA TYR A 185 13.14 16.15 -10.57
C TYR A 185 13.13 14.61 -10.85
N LYS A 186 13.45 14.19 -12.08
CA LYS A 186 13.66 12.78 -12.41
C LYS A 186 14.99 12.26 -11.86
N GLU A 187 15.12 12.09 -10.55
CA GLU A 187 16.04 11.06 -10.05
C GLU A 187 15.47 9.69 -10.44
N ARG A 188 15.87 9.26 -11.64
CA ARG A 188 15.67 7.93 -12.22
C ARG A 188 16.26 6.86 -11.30
N THR A 189 15.58 6.52 -10.21
CA THR A 189 15.80 5.22 -9.55
C THR A 189 14.90 4.18 -10.22
N GLY A 190 15.06 3.94 -11.53
CA GLY A 190 14.46 2.82 -12.27
C GLY A 190 12.93 2.64 -12.23
N GLU A 191 12.19 3.51 -11.55
CA GLU A 191 10.76 3.37 -11.27
C GLU A 191 10.04 4.62 -11.78
N PHE A 192 8.93 4.42 -12.48
CA PHE A 192 8.19 5.41 -13.27
C PHE A 192 7.42 6.47 -12.44
N PHE A 193 7.86 6.81 -11.22
CA PHE A 193 7.10 7.66 -10.30
C PHE A 193 7.89 8.90 -9.86
N LEU A 194 7.21 10.06 -9.85
CA LEU A 194 7.71 11.29 -9.24
C LEU A 194 7.70 11.12 -7.71
N LYS A 195 8.82 11.39 -7.04
CA LYS A 195 8.96 11.26 -5.58
C LYS A 195 9.02 12.61 -4.88
N TYR A 196 7.92 13.19 -4.42
CA TYR A 196 7.96 14.53 -3.79
C TYR A 196 8.65 14.54 -2.41
N PHE A 197 8.64 13.39 -1.73
CA PHE A 197 9.36 13.18 -0.47
C PHE A 197 10.46 12.14 -0.66
N SER A 198 11.52 12.22 0.15
CA SER A 198 12.59 11.20 0.17
C SER A 198 12.11 9.82 0.61
N GLU A 199 11.03 9.79 1.40
CA GLU A 199 10.33 8.57 1.80
C GLU A 199 8.82 8.78 1.67
N ASP A 200 8.16 7.84 1.01
CA ASP A 200 6.72 7.82 0.70
C ASP A 200 5.91 6.95 1.68
N ARG A 201 6.59 5.99 2.34
CA ARG A 201 6.01 5.01 3.27
C ARG A 201 6.95 4.78 4.45
N ILE A 202 6.61 5.36 5.59
CA ILE A 202 7.45 5.37 6.79
C ILE A 202 6.78 4.55 7.89
N SER A 203 7.52 3.68 8.57
CA SER A 203 7.04 3.01 9.78
C SER A 203 7.90 3.40 10.99
N ILE A 204 7.23 3.85 12.05
CA ILE A 204 7.81 4.23 13.35
C ILE A 204 7.00 3.64 14.50
N THR A 205 7.55 3.65 15.71
CA THR A 205 6.81 3.30 16.93
C THR A 205 6.10 4.51 17.52
N ALA A 206 5.03 4.28 18.28
CA ALA A 206 4.37 5.32 19.06
C ALA A 206 5.37 6.09 19.95
N GLY A 207 5.27 7.41 19.97
CA GLY A 207 6.23 8.32 20.58
C GLY A 207 7.42 8.69 19.68
N GLY A 208 7.52 8.12 18.48
CA GLY A 208 8.50 8.46 17.45
C GLY A 208 8.28 9.86 16.87
N THR A 209 9.37 10.48 16.40
CA THR A 209 9.35 11.81 15.77
C THR A 209 9.81 11.72 14.32
N VAL A 210 9.06 12.39 13.43
CA VAL A 210 9.45 12.57 12.04
C VAL A 210 9.75 14.05 11.83
N THR A 211 10.94 14.33 11.30
CA THR A 211 11.42 15.67 10.96
C THR A 211 11.40 15.83 9.45
N PHE A 212 10.57 16.74 8.97
CA PHE A 212 10.52 17.15 7.57
C PHE A 212 11.50 18.29 7.33
N VAL A 213 12.33 18.19 6.31
CA VAL A 213 13.29 19.22 5.89
C VAL A 213 12.88 19.72 4.51
N ASN A 214 12.65 21.02 4.37
CA ASN A 214 12.33 21.62 3.08
C ASN A 214 13.60 21.88 2.27
N GLU A 215 13.86 21.06 1.26
CA GLU A 215 14.94 21.26 0.29
C GLU A 215 14.45 21.87 -1.03
N ASP A 216 13.16 22.18 -1.12
CA ASP A 216 12.60 22.96 -2.21
C ASP A 216 12.92 24.46 -2.07
N VAL A 217 12.67 25.20 -3.15
CA VAL A 217 12.92 26.64 -3.26
C VAL A 217 11.70 27.48 -2.87
N VAL A 218 10.57 26.84 -2.57
CA VAL A 218 9.33 27.49 -2.12
C VAL A 218 8.93 27.04 -0.72
N SER A 219 8.05 27.81 -0.06
CA SER A 219 7.46 27.40 1.23
C SER A 219 6.49 26.23 1.03
N HIS A 220 6.45 25.34 2.02
CA HIS A 220 5.55 24.19 2.10
C HIS A 220 4.79 24.21 3.42
N SER A 221 3.57 23.65 3.44
CA SER A 221 2.74 23.55 4.64
C SER A 221 2.12 22.17 4.69
N LEU A 222 2.57 21.33 5.62
CA LEU A 222 2.16 19.94 5.74
C LEU A 222 1.01 19.80 6.73
N LYS A 223 -0.01 19.04 6.32
CA LYS A 223 -1.19 18.70 7.12
C LYS A 223 -1.46 17.20 7.07
N SER A 224 -2.13 16.67 8.08
CA SER A 224 -2.72 15.32 7.98
C SER A 224 -4.15 15.36 7.46
N GLY A 225 -4.55 14.32 6.74
CA GLY A 225 -5.89 14.27 6.17
C GLY A 225 -6.30 12.95 5.54
N ILE A 226 -7.51 12.97 4.99
CA ILE A 226 -8.14 11.87 4.27
C ILE A 226 -8.02 12.16 2.78
N ALA A 227 -7.57 11.15 2.02
CA ALA A 227 -7.47 11.24 0.57
C ALA A 227 -8.84 11.01 -0.07
N HIS A 228 -9.11 11.79 -1.10
CA HIS A 228 -10.25 11.67 -1.99
C HIS A 228 -9.81 11.71 -3.45
N THR A 229 -10.66 11.26 -4.35
CA THR A 229 -10.47 11.32 -5.80
C THR A 229 -11.45 12.31 -6.40
N VAL A 230 -10.94 13.41 -6.95
CA VAL A 230 -11.74 14.40 -7.68
C VAL A 230 -11.20 14.53 -9.08
N SER A 231 -12.04 14.28 -10.09
CA SER A 231 -11.65 14.34 -11.50
C SER A 231 -10.37 13.55 -11.81
N ARG A 232 -10.24 12.34 -11.23
CA ARG A 232 -9.07 11.45 -11.35
C ARG A 232 -7.78 11.96 -10.70
N HIS A 233 -7.85 13.03 -9.91
CA HIS A 233 -6.74 13.54 -9.12
C HIS A 233 -6.98 13.24 -7.65
N LYS A 234 -5.90 12.88 -6.94
CA LYS A 234 -5.95 12.74 -5.49
C LYS A 234 -5.96 14.12 -4.85
N VAL A 235 -6.93 14.37 -4.00
CA VAL A 235 -7.08 15.61 -3.20
C VAL A 235 -7.27 15.22 -1.75
N PHE A 236 -7.04 16.15 -0.83
CA PHE A 236 -7.08 15.85 0.60
C PHE A 236 -8.00 16.78 1.36
N THR A 237 -8.75 16.20 2.29
CA THR A 237 -9.46 16.94 3.32
C THR A 237 -8.67 16.83 4.62
N GLU A 238 -8.34 17.97 5.23
CA GLU A 238 -7.61 17.97 6.51
C GLU A 238 -8.41 17.28 7.62
N ASP A 239 -7.73 16.48 8.46
CA ASP A 239 -8.36 15.81 9.60
C ASP A 239 -8.11 16.53 10.93
N GLY A 240 -7.40 17.66 10.90
CA GLY A 240 -7.11 18.53 12.04
C GLY A 240 -6.11 17.97 13.05
N LYS A 241 -5.52 16.79 12.82
CA LYS A 241 -4.61 16.17 13.80
C LYS A 241 -3.19 16.75 13.76
N ILE A 242 -2.72 17.13 12.57
CA ILE A 242 -1.36 17.57 12.32
C ILE A 242 -1.39 18.78 11.37
N SER A 243 -0.63 19.81 11.72
CA SER A 243 -0.36 20.96 10.86
C SER A 243 1.02 21.53 11.20
N SER A 244 1.86 21.76 10.19
CA SER A 244 3.19 22.32 10.38
C SER A 244 3.24 23.84 10.40
N GLY A 245 2.24 24.49 9.78
CA GLY A 245 2.41 25.86 9.27
C GLY A 245 3.49 25.91 8.19
N ASP A 246 3.97 27.11 7.87
CA ASP A 246 5.00 27.30 6.84
C ASP A 246 6.37 26.71 7.24
N ILE A 247 6.86 25.82 6.39
CA ILE A 247 8.22 25.30 6.39
C ILE A 247 8.97 26.03 5.26
N LEU A 248 9.70 27.09 5.60
CA LEU A 248 10.47 27.87 4.62
C LEU A 248 11.62 27.04 4.00
N PRO A 249 12.11 27.42 2.80
CA PRO A 249 13.27 26.78 2.18
C PRO A 249 14.47 26.63 3.13
N GLY A 250 15.03 25.43 3.19
CA GLY A 250 16.14 25.07 4.09
C GLY A 250 15.78 24.95 5.57
N LYS A 251 14.50 25.11 5.95
CA LYS A 251 14.01 24.91 7.32
C LYS A 251 13.44 23.51 7.51
N SER A 252 13.20 23.17 8.76
CA SER A 252 12.65 21.87 9.15
C SER A 252 11.56 22.01 10.17
N TRP A 253 10.65 21.04 10.17
CA TRP A 253 9.59 20.90 11.17
C TRP A 253 9.51 19.46 11.64
N GLY A 254 9.42 19.27 12.96
CA GLY A 254 9.35 17.97 13.61
C GLY A 254 7.98 17.72 14.23
N VAL A 255 7.46 16.50 14.07
CA VAL A 255 6.19 16.07 14.66
C VAL A 255 6.34 14.71 15.34
N THR A 256 5.84 14.62 16.56
CA THR A 256 5.82 13.38 17.34
C THR A 256 4.46 12.70 17.26
N PHE A 257 4.44 11.44 16.84
CA PHE A 257 3.22 10.65 16.71
C PHE A 257 3.00 9.80 17.95
N LYS A 258 1.96 10.11 18.73
CA LYS A 258 1.69 9.41 19.99
C LYS A 258 0.74 8.23 19.83
N GLU A 259 -0.26 8.36 18.96
CA GLU A 259 -1.27 7.33 18.77
C GLU A 259 -0.88 6.39 17.63
N PRO A 260 -1.08 5.07 17.78
CA PRO A 260 -0.90 4.13 16.69
C PRO A 260 -1.88 4.38 15.55
N GLY A 261 -1.43 4.13 14.32
CA GLY A 261 -2.28 4.16 13.13
C GLY A 261 -1.59 4.72 11.90
N PHE A 262 -2.35 4.89 10.82
CA PHE A 262 -1.88 5.54 9.62
C PHE A 262 -2.18 7.04 9.63
N TYR A 263 -1.15 7.82 9.33
CA TYR A 263 -1.20 9.26 9.15
C TYR A 263 -0.78 9.57 7.73
N ARG A 264 -1.72 10.02 6.92
CA ARG A 264 -1.42 10.51 5.58
C ARG A 264 -1.12 12.00 5.69
N ILE A 265 0.10 12.37 5.34
CA ILE A 265 0.60 13.74 5.38
C ILE A 265 0.64 14.26 3.95
N PHE A 266 0.05 15.42 3.72
CA PHE A 266 -0.01 16.09 2.42
C PHE A 266 0.39 17.55 2.53
N ASP A 267 0.80 18.16 1.42
CA ASP A 267 0.98 19.62 1.36
C ASP A 267 -0.33 20.34 1.05
N GLU A 268 -0.67 21.33 1.87
CA GLU A 268 -1.91 22.12 1.76
C GLU A 268 -2.09 22.76 0.38
N LYS A 269 -1.03 23.32 -0.19
CA LYS A 269 -1.07 24.01 -1.48
C LYS A 269 -0.79 23.06 -2.64
N TYR A 270 0.13 22.12 -2.46
CA TYR A 270 0.60 21.19 -3.49
C TYR A 270 0.05 19.78 -3.25
N GLN A 271 -1.26 19.62 -3.44
CA GLN A 271 -2.04 18.43 -3.08
C GLN A 271 -1.58 17.10 -3.73
N TRP A 272 -0.75 17.15 -4.77
CA TRP A 272 -0.12 15.94 -5.35
C TRP A 272 1.03 15.39 -4.50
N MET A 273 1.51 16.17 -3.51
CA MET A 273 2.55 15.77 -2.59
C MET A 273 1.93 15.10 -1.38
N ASP A 274 2.11 13.78 -1.25
CA ASP A 274 1.75 13.05 -0.04
C ASP A 274 2.78 11.98 0.36
N THR A 275 2.78 11.63 1.65
CA THR A 275 3.51 10.52 2.24
C THR A 275 2.63 9.89 3.32
N THR A 276 2.84 8.60 3.61
CA THR A 276 2.09 7.92 4.67
C THR A 276 3.05 7.46 5.77
N ILE A 277 2.71 7.81 7.00
CA ILE A 277 3.41 7.38 8.21
C ILE A 277 2.53 6.38 8.93
N PHE A 278 3.06 5.17 9.12
CA PHE A 278 2.46 4.13 9.93
C PHE A 278 3.12 4.09 11.31
N VAL A 279 2.31 4.25 12.36
CA VAL A 279 2.73 4.26 13.75
C VAL A 279 2.32 2.93 14.38
N THR A 280 3.29 2.09 14.72
CA THR A 280 3.06 0.79 15.36
C THR A 280 2.93 0.93 16.88
N GLN A 281 2.13 0.06 17.49
CA GLN A 281 2.35 -0.32 18.89
C GLN A 281 3.62 -1.18 18.99
N ASP A 282 4.44 -0.99 20.01
CA ASP A 282 5.68 -1.75 20.25
C ASP A 282 5.43 -3.26 20.18
N SER A 283 5.65 -3.86 19.02
CA SER A 283 5.49 -5.29 18.80
C SER A 283 6.49 -5.76 17.75
N SER A 284 7.13 -6.90 18.03
CA SER A 284 8.22 -7.44 17.22
C SER A 284 7.69 -8.00 15.88
N SER A 285 8.33 -7.64 14.77
CA SER A 285 7.97 -8.15 13.44
C SER A 285 8.65 -9.47 13.12
N LYS A 286 7.98 -10.32 12.31
CA LYS A 286 8.52 -11.60 11.84
C LYS A 286 8.22 -11.76 10.35
N THR A 287 9.17 -12.24 9.57
CA THR A 287 8.92 -12.54 8.15
C THR A 287 8.25 -13.90 8.01
N LEU A 288 7.17 -13.99 7.23
CA LEU A 288 6.53 -15.27 6.93
C LEU A 288 7.44 -16.10 6.00
N GLY A 289 7.59 -17.39 6.28
CA GLY A 289 8.33 -18.31 5.42
C GLY A 289 9.85 -18.34 5.61
N SER A 290 10.41 -17.73 6.66
CA SER A 290 11.85 -17.87 7.00
C SER A 290 12.20 -19.15 7.79
N GLY A 291 11.23 -20.05 7.99
CA GLY A 291 11.48 -21.35 8.60
C GLY A 291 12.07 -22.33 7.58
N ASN A 292 13.28 -22.81 7.84
CA ASN A 292 13.81 -23.99 7.16
C ASN A 292 12.82 -25.16 7.40
N PRO A 293 12.32 -25.87 6.37
CA PRO A 293 11.34 -26.96 6.53
C PRO A 293 11.88 -28.22 7.22
N ARG A 294 12.99 -28.14 7.95
CA ARG A 294 13.64 -29.28 8.60
C ARG A 294 14.08 -28.90 10.01
N ASN A 295 13.17 -29.13 10.95
CA ASN A 295 13.40 -29.85 12.20
C ASN A 295 12.09 -30.49 12.62
#